data_AF-A5DSC9-F1
#
_entry.id   AF-A5DSC9-F1
#
_cell.length_a   1.000
_cell.length_b   1.000
_cell.length_c   1.000
_cell.angle_alpha   90.00
_cell.angle_beta   90.00
_cell.angle_gamma   90.00
#
_symmetry.space_group_name_H-M   'P 1'
#
loop_
_entity.id
_entity.type
_entity.pdbx_description
1 polymer ?
#
loop_
_entity_poly.entity_id
_entity_poly.type
_entity_poly.pdbx_seq_one_letter_code
_entity_poly.pdbx_strand_id
1 'polypeptide(L)'
;MSISFVPRTSFPNYNIPLSNFKGHHHKALLKLGHLAPQLDLILEVRDSRAPIATTNVLFDKLLASKRKLILYSKKDLSILKPKVLQRWHGAKNEDYMFIDCRSRRDCKRIIDEINKIYNGIEDKPPLGLRLIIIGMPNVGKSTLVNTMREVGLRDPEQKDAISTKIRKVAKTGGQPGVTRSTSEIIRLSRDPDLMVYDTPGIFLPTVKDAETMLTLGLIGCVHDSFIDPVILADYLLFVLNLQDPSGKLYSAYMDRPTNDIYELMYNIAKKRNTLKKDGSYDELGIAIHWVNLWKQAKSKQYKGLFDLTAIMELDEEKFSDVINLERERIGLTKVNQKLVDSFGSDGLSKSSHRKRTGKDREADMKNRLFKL
;
A
#
# COMPACT_ATOMS: atom_id res chain seq x y z
N MET A 1 -5.74 42.24 -17.95
CA MET A 1 -5.06 41.32 -17.02
C MET A 1 -5.71 39.96 -17.19
N SER A 2 -5.00 38.91 -17.64
CA SER A 2 -5.60 37.58 -17.65
C SER A 2 -5.75 37.13 -16.20
N ILE A 3 -6.96 36.79 -15.77
CA ILE A 3 -7.19 36.24 -14.43
C ILE A 3 -6.38 34.95 -14.35
N SER A 4 -5.34 34.93 -13.51
CA SER A 4 -4.56 33.73 -13.26
C SER A 4 -5.47 32.68 -12.61
N PHE A 5 -5.47 31.47 -13.14
CA PHE A 5 -6.24 30.36 -12.58
C PHE A 5 -5.87 30.11 -11.10
N VAL A 6 -6.89 29.88 -10.28
CA VAL A 6 -6.75 29.59 -8.85
C VAL A 6 -7.31 28.20 -8.59
N PRO A 7 -6.47 27.21 -8.20
CA PRO A 7 -6.96 25.92 -7.74
C PRO A 7 -7.91 26.05 -6.55
N ARG A 8 -8.87 25.13 -6.44
CA ARG A 8 -9.63 24.96 -5.20
C ARG A 8 -8.68 24.69 -4.03
N THR A 9 -9.00 25.22 -2.85
CA THR A 9 -8.24 24.98 -1.60
C THR A 9 -8.84 23.87 -0.75
N SER A 10 -10.08 23.47 -1.03
CA SER A 10 -10.78 22.39 -0.34
C SER A 10 -11.62 21.59 -1.34
N PHE A 11 -11.90 20.34 -1.00
CA PHE A 11 -12.80 19.48 -1.76
C PHE A 11 -14.20 19.49 -1.14
N PRO A 12 -15.28 19.45 -1.95
CA PRO A 12 -16.64 19.38 -1.40
C PRO A 12 -16.82 18.15 -0.50
N ASN A 13 -17.55 18.33 0.60
CA ASN A 13 -17.81 17.26 1.54
C ASN A 13 -18.93 16.34 1.04
N TYR A 14 -18.55 15.26 0.36
CA TYR A 14 -19.48 14.23 -0.08
C TYR A 14 -19.71 13.18 1.01
N ASN A 15 -20.93 12.67 1.11
CA ASN A 15 -21.24 11.55 2.01
C ASN A 15 -20.73 10.23 1.42
N ILE A 16 -19.44 9.95 1.61
CA ILE A 16 -18.77 8.76 1.10
C ILE A 16 -18.73 7.68 2.19
N PRO A 17 -19.12 6.43 1.91
CA PRO A 17 -19.00 5.34 2.87
C PRO A 17 -17.55 5.14 3.33
N LEU A 18 -17.29 5.29 4.63
CA LEU A 18 -15.93 5.24 5.19
C LEU A 18 -15.42 3.83 5.54
N SER A 19 -16.22 2.79 5.29
CA SER A 19 -15.74 1.40 5.13
C SER A 19 -16.88 0.41 4.99
N ASN A 20 -16.56 -0.77 4.47
CA ASN A 20 -17.27 -2.01 4.81
C ASN A 20 -16.23 -3.12 5.06
N PHE A 21 -15.71 -3.19 6.29
CA PHE A 21 -14.70 -4.17 6.67
C PHE A 21 -15.27 -5.59 6.64
N LYS A 22 -14.91 -6.36 5.61
CA LYS A 22 -15.36 -7.74 5.46
C LYS A 22 -14.67 -8.64 6.49
N GLY A 23 -15.38 -9.65 7.00
CA GLY A 23 -14.85 -10.60 7.99
C GLY A 23 -13.55 -11.32 7.60
N HIS A 24 -13.22 -11.38 6.31
CA HIS A 24 -11.94 -11.92 5.82
C HIS A 24 -10.72 -11.12 6.30
N HIS A 25 -10.82 -9.79 6.46
CA HIS A 25 -9.71 -8.98 6.97
C HIS A 25 -9.43 -9.27 8.45
N HIS A 26 -10.47 -9.48 9.25
CA HIS A 26 -10.28 -9.89 10.65
C HIS A 26 -9.60 -11.27 10.75
N LYS A 27 -10.01 -12.24 9.92
CA LYS A 27 -9.34 -13.55 9.84
C LYS A 27 -7.86 -13.42 9.46
N ALA A 28 -7.53 -12.50 8.54
CA ALA A 28 -6.15 -12.25 8.14
C ALA A 28 -5.32 -11.65 9.29
N LEU A 29 -5.88 -10.71 10.07
CA LEU A 29 -5.23 -10.13 11.25
C LEU A 29 -5.01 -11.15 12.36
N LEU A 30 -6.00 -12.01 12.65
CA LEU A 30 -5.82 -13.11 13.61
C LEU A 30 -4.67 -14.01 13.16
N LYS A 31 -4.68 -14.47 11.90
CA LYS A 31 -3.60 -15.31 11.38
C LYS A 31 -2.24 -14.61 11.43
N LEU A 32 -2.18 -13.30 11.20
CA LEU A 32 -0.96 -12.51 11.35
C LEU A 32 -0.44 -12.57 12.79
N GLY A 33 -1.30 -12.37 13.79
CA GLY A 33 -0.93 -12.49 15.21
C GLY A 33 -0.41 -13.88 15.59
N HIS A 34 -0.99 -14.96 15.02
CA HIS A 34 -0.48 -16.32 15.23
C HIS A 34 0.88 -16.59 14.56
N LEU A 35 1.15 -15.95 13.43
CA LEU A 35 2.43 -16.07 12.72
C LEU A 35 3.52 -15.22 13.35
N ALA A 36 3.18 -14.10 14.01
CA ALA A 36 4.12 -13.14 14.56
C ALA A 36 5.29 -13.77 15.36
N PRO A 37 5.09 -14.78 16.24
CA PRO A 37 6.19 -15.41 16.96
C PRO A 37 7.24 -16.09 16.07
N GLN A 38 6.88 -16.51 14.85
CA GLN A 38 7.77 -17.19 13.89
C GLN A 38 8.48 -16.23 12.92
N LEU A 39 8.19 -14.93 12.96
CA LEU A 39 8.72 -13.95 12.02
C LEU A 39 9.96 -13.27 12.58
N ASP A 40 10.93 -12.99 11.72
CA ASP A 40 12.18 -12.30 12.07
C ASP A 40 12.19 -10.85 11.57
N LEU A 41 11.65 -10.61 10.38
CA LEU A 41 11.63 -9.29 9.74
C LEU A 41 10.33 -9.04 8.96
N ILE A 42 9.88 -7.79 8.99
CA ILE A 42 8.66 -7.33 8.31
C ILE A 42 9.03 -6.40 7.17
N LEU A 43 8.40 -6.64 6.01
CA LEU A 43 8.40 -5.74 4.88
C LEU A 43 7.01 -5.09 4.77
N GLU A 44 6.89 -3.84 5.24
CA GLU A 44 5.64 -3.08 5.16
C GLU A 44 5.59 -2.29 3.85
N VAL A 45 4.72 -2.67 2.92
CA VAL A 45 4.62 -2.03 1.61
C VAL A 45 3.54 -0.95 1.62
N ARG A 46 3.94 0.29 1.26
CA ARG A 46 3.07 1.47 1.12
C ARG A 46 3.05 1.93 -0.34
N ASP A 47 1.96 2.54 -0.81
CA ASP A 47 1.92 3.16 -2.15
C ASP A 47 2.49 4.58 -2.05
N SER A 48 3.58 4.87 -2.75
CA SER A 48 4.22 6.19 -2.65
C SER A 48 3.42 7.35 -3.23
N ARG A 49 2.34 7.09 -3.97
CA ARG A 49 1.39 8.12 -4.41
C ARG A 49 0.46 8.53 -3.25
N ALA A 50 0.30 7.67 -2.26
CA ALA A 50 -0.53 7.88 -1.08
C ALA A 50 0.15 7.30 0.18
N PRO A 51 1.33 7.84 0.55
CA PRO A 51 2.18 7.26 1.58
C PRO A 51 1.53 7.25 2.98
N ILE A 52 0.63 8.18 3.27
CA ILE A 52 -0.02 8.34 4.57
C ILE A 52 -1.28 7.48 4.60
N ALA A 53 -2.17 7.61 3.60
CA ALA A 53 -3.39 6.82 3.53
C ALA A 53 -3.14 5.30 3.46
N THR A 54 -1.98 4.87 2.95
CA THR A 54 -1.60 3.45 2.91
C THR A 54 -0.88 2.92 4.14
N THR A 55 -0.64 3.77 5.15
CA THR A 55 -0.13 3.34 6.45
C THR A 55 -1.23 2.59 7.21
N ASN A 56 -0.92 1.40 7.72
CA ASN A 56 -1.87 0.60 8.49
C ASN A 56 -1.35 0.37 9.91
N VAL A 57 -1.81 1.21 10.83
CA VAL A 57 -1.39 1.22 12.25
C VAL A 57 -1.77 -0.06 13.02
N LEU A 58 -2.65 -0.91 12.49
CA LEU A 58 -2.97 -2.20 13.13
C LEU A 58 -1.78 -3.16 13.18
N PHE A 59 -0.87 -3.04 12.21
CA PHE A 59 0.31 -3.89 12.18
C PHE A 59 1.27 -3.58 13.31
N ASP A 60 1.43 -2.29 13.65
CA ASP A 60 2.34 -1.84 14.71
C ASP A 60 2.05 -2.55 16.03
N LYS A 61 0.78 -2.86 16.32
CA LYS A 61 0.39 -3.57 17.54
C LYS A 61 0.74 -5.06 17.51
N LEU A 62 0.37 -5.76 16.43
CA LEU A 62 0.57 -7.20 16.32
C LEU A 62 2.04 -7.58 16.14
N LEU A 63 2.86 -6.62 15.70
CA LEU A 63 4.22 -6.81 15.27
C LEU A 63 5.21 -5.87 15.96
N ALA A 64 4.84 -5.27 17.08
CA ALA A 64 5.60 -4.23 17.77
C ALA A 64 7.06 -4.61 18.07
N SER A 65 7.31 -5.88 18.40
CA SER A 65 8.64 -6.37 18.79
C SER A 65 9.52 -6.77 17.61
N LYS A 66 9.07 -6.58 16.38
CA LYS A 66 9.73 -7.12 15.19
C LYS A 66 10.39 -6.00 14.40
N ARG A 67 11.59 -6.28 13.89
CA ARG A 67 12.27 -5.33 12.99
C ARG A 67 11.40 -5.15 11.74
N LYS A 68 11.30 -3.90 11.28
CA LYS A 68 10.42 -3.50 10.18
C LYS A 68 11.18 -2.65 9.19
N LEU A 69 11.10 -3.02 7.91
CA LEU A 69 11.58 -2.25 6.77
C LEU A 69 10.38 -1.74 5.97
N ILE A 70 10.23 -0.42 5.88
CA ILE A 70 9.12 0.23 5.19
C ILE A 70 9.48 0.43 3.71
N LEU A 71 8.66 -0.08 2.81
CA LEU A 71 8.88 -0.05 1.37
C LEU A 71 7.83 0.84 0.70
N TYR A 72 8.24 2.04 0.29
CA TYR A 72 7.42 2.92 -0.53
C TYR A 72 7.48 2.47 -1.99
N SER A 73 6.46 1.73 -2.42
CA SER A 73 6.33 1.15 -3.75
C SER A 73 5.90 2.16 -4.81
N LYS A 74 5.95 1.74 -6.08
CA LYS A 74 5.52 2.54 -7.25
C LYS A 74 6.25 3.88 -7.37
N LYS A 75 7.54 3.91 -7.00
CA LYS A 75 8.36 5.13 -7.07
C LYS A 75 8.39 5.76 -8.46
N ASP A 76 8.22 4.95 -9.50
CA ASP A 76 8.18 5.40 -10.88
C ASP A 76 6.92 6.20 -11.20
N LEU A 77 5.86 6.08 -10.39
CA LEU A 77 4.55 6.72 -10.55
C LEU A 77 4.28 7.86 -9.57
N SER A 78 5.18 8.08 -8.60
CA SER A 78 5.01 9.11 -7.59
C SER A 78 5.98 10.26 -7.82
N ILE A 79 5.54 11.46 -7.43
CA ILE A 79 6.40 12.66 -7.36
C ILE A 79 6.88 12.94 -5.92
N LEU A 80 6.69 11.99 -4.99
CA LEU A 80 7.16 12.09 -3.61
C LEU A 80 8.67 12.36 -3.57
N LYS A 81 9.06 13.42 -2.88
CA LYS A 81 10.46 13.82 -2.79
C LYS A 81 11.16 13.00 -1.70
N PRO A 82 12.36 12.44 -1.95
CA PRO A 82 13.11 11.67 -0.95
C PRO A 82 13.34 12.41 0.38
N LYS A 83 13.52 13.75 0.33
CA LYS A 83 13.65 14.60 1.52
C LYS A 83 12.46 14.51 2.49
N VAL A 84 11.25 14.28 1.97
CA VAL A 84 10.02 14.17 2.78
C VAL A 84 10.07 12.87 3.59
N LEU A 85 10.43 11.76 2.95
CA LEU A 85 10.63 10.48 3.63
C LEU A 85 11.74 10.57 4.69
N GLN A 86 12.83 11.28 4.40
CA GLN A 86 13.91 11.49 5.37
C GLN A 86 13.44 12.24 6.61
N ARG A 87 12.58 13.24 6.46
CA ARG A 87 11.97 13.96 7.60
C ARG A 87 11.04 13.04 8.41
N TRP A 88 10.23 12.24 7.75
CA TRP A 88 9.25 11.38 8.42
C TRP A 88 9.88 10.21 9.20
N HIS A 89 10.99 9.66 8.71
CA HIS A 89 11.59 8.44 9.25
C HIS A 89 12.96 8.64 9.91
N GLY A 90 13.71 9.69 9.53
CA GLY A 90 15.10 9.88 9.96
C GLY A 90 15.24 10.03 11.47
N ALA A 91 14.45 10.90 12.09
CA ALA A 91 14.50 11.12 13.53
C ALA A 91 14.00 9.93 14.37
N LYS A 92 13.12 9.11 13.78
CA LYS A 92 12.60 7.87 14.40
C LYS A 92 13.54 6.67 14.20
N ASN A 93 14.61 6.85 13.42
CA ASN A 93 15.52 5.78 13.02
C ASN A 93 14.77 4.57 12.40
N GLU A 94 13.71 4.84 11.63
CA GLU A 94 12.96 3.79 10.93
C GLU A 94 13.64 3.43 9.61
N ASP A 95 13.86 2.14 9.38
CA ASP A 95 14.40 1.65 8.11
C ASP A 95 13.35 1.80 7.00
N TYR A 96 13.68 2.53 5.93
CA TYR A 96 12.78 2.71 4.77
C TYR A 96 13.51 2.68 3.42
N MET A 97 12.79 2.30 2.37
CA MET A 97 13.29 2.32 0.98
C MET A 97 12.22 2.80 0.01
N PHE A 98 12.65 3.58 -0.99
CA PHE A 98 11.81 4.03 -2.10
C PHE A 98 12.08 3.16 -3.35
N ILE A 99 11.08 2.37 -3.77
CA ILE A 99 11.26 1.23 -4.70
C ILE A 99 10.19 1.19 -5.82
N ASP A 100 10.55 0.56 -6.94
CA ASP A 100 9.57 -0.03 -7.87
C ASP A 100 9.60 -1.56 -7.68
N CYS A 101 8.49 -2.15 -7.26
CA CYS A 101 8.39 -3.60 -7.03
C CYS A 101 8.63 -4.44 -8.28
N ARG A 102 8.60 -3.85 -9.48
CA ARG A 102 8.93 -4.53 -10.75
C ARG A 102 10.41 -4.43 -11.10
N SER A 103 11.14 -3.51 -10.47
CA SER A 103 12.55 -3.26 -10.75
C SER A 103 13.42 -4.32 -10.08
N ARG A 104 14.05 -5.17 -10.90
CA ARG A 104 15.03 -6.15 -10.40
C ARG A 104 16.18 -5.49 -9.62
N ARG A 105 16.60 -4.27 -10.01
CA ARG A 105 17.63 -3.51 -9.29
C ARG A 105 17.17 -3.13 -7.89
N ASP A 106 15.93 -2.66 -7.73
CA ASP A 106 15.41 -2.31 -6.41
C ASP A 106 15.18 -3.55 -5.56
N CYS A 107 14.63 -4.63 -6.14
CA CYS A 107 14.50 -5.90 -5.43
C CYS A 107 15.85 -6.47 -4.98
N LYS A 108 16.90 -6.33 -5.80
CA LYS A 108 18.27 -6.68 -5.38
C LYS A 108 18.71 -5.87 -4.17
N ARG A 109 18.51 -4.54 -4.19
CA ARG A 109 18.84 -3.68 -3.03
C ARG A 109 18.09 -4.09 -1.77
N ILE A 110 16.83 -4.52 -1.88
CA ILE A 110 16.05 -5.02 -0.73
C ILE A 110 16.68 -6.31 -0.20
N ILE A 111 17.02 -7.26 -1.08
CA ILE A 111 17.68 -8.51 -0.69
C ILE A 111 19.04 -8.21 -0.04
N ASP A 112 19.84 -7.31 -0.61
CA ASP A 112 21.12 -6.90 -0.05
C ASP A 112 20.95 -6.31 1.36
N GLU A 113 19.90 -5.51 1.59
CA GLU A 113 19.59 -4.96 2.91
C GLU A 113 19.16 -6.05 3.90
N ILE A 114 18.31 -6.99 3.46
CA ILE A 114 17.93 -8.16 4.27
C ILE A 114 19.17 -9.00 4.63
N ASN A 115 20.12 -9.17 3.70
CA ASN A 115 21.36 -9.90 3.94
C ASN A 115 22.25 -9.19 4.97
N LYS A 116 22.32 -7.85 4.95
CA LYS A 116 23.01 -7.10 6.01
C LYS A 116 22.35 -7.32 7.37
N ILE A 117 21.02 -7.27 7.42
CA ILE A 117 20.26 -7.55 8.65
C ILE A 117 20.59 -8.96 9.14
N TYR A 118 20.51 -9.96 8.27
CA TYR A 118 20.82 -11.36 8.59
C TYR A 118 22.25 -11.55 9.12
N ASN A 119 23.23 -10.89 8.49
CA ASN A 119 24.63 -10.98 8.90
C ASN A 119 24.93 -10.29 10.24
N GLY A 120 24.07 -9.36 10.67
CA GLY A 120 24.17 -8.72 11.98
C GLY A 120 23.47 -9.49 13.11
N ILE A 121 22.85 -10.64 12.82
CA ILE A 121 22.25 -11.50 13.86
C ILE A 121 23.34 -12.44 14.38
N GLU A 122 23.59 -12.40 15.70
CA GLU A 122 24.56 -13.29 16.38
C GLU A 122 24.11 -14.75 16.28
N ASP A 123 22.95 -15.07 16.86
CA ASP A 123 22.35 -16.42 16.80
C ASP A 123 21.45 -16.54 15.57
N LYS A 124 22.08 -16.85 14.43
CA LYS A 124 21.36 -17.01 13.16
C LYS A 124 20.25 -18.07 13.27
N PRO A 125 19.02 -17.79 12.78
CA PRO A 125 17.95 -18.78 12.80
C PRO A 125 18.34 -20.04 12.02
N PRO A 126 18.20 -21.24 12.59
CA PRO A 126 18.65 -22.49 11.96
C PRO A 126 17.88 -22.85 10.68
N LEU A 127 16.66 -22.32 10.52
CA LEU A 127 15.79 -22.54 9.36
C LEU A 127 15.77 -21.35 8.39
N GLY A 128 16.77 -20.47 8.45
CA GLY A 128 16.82 -19.25 7.67
C GLY A 128 15.89 -18.16 8.19
N LEU A 129 15.95 -17.00 7.55
CA LEU A 129 15.19 -15.81 7.96
C LEU A 129 13.75 -15.89 7.44
N ARG A 130 12.79 -15.75 8.36
CA ARG A 130 11.36 -15.73 8.04
C ARG A 130 10.82 -14.32 7.97
N LEU A 131 10.38 -13.96 6.78
CA LEU A 131 9.87 -12.66 6.41
C LEU A 131 8.35 -12.68 6.29
N ILE A 132 7.73 -11.52 6.47
CA ILE A 132 6.35 -11.29 6.03
C ILE A 132 6.26 -10.03 5.20
N ILE A 133 5.47 -10.07 4.13
CA ILE A 133 5.13 -8.88 3.35
C ILE A 133 3.69 -8.49 3.68
N ILE A 134 3.52 -7.29 4.24
CA ILE A 134 2.23 -6.73 4.67
C ILE A 134 1.97 -5.37 4.04
N GLY A 135 0.73 -4.88 4.12
CA GLY A 135 0.30 -3.61 3.53
C GLY A 135 -1.13 -3.64 3.01
N MET A 136 -1.66 -2.47 2.66
CA MET A 136 -2.99 -2.31 2.07
C MET A 136 -3.15 -3.13 0.77
N PRO A 137 -4.38 -3.44 0.30
CA PRO A 137 -4.61 -4.01 -1.02
C PRO A 137 -3.90 -3.23 -2.14
N ASN A 138 -3.49 -3.90 -3.22
CA ASN A 138 -2.98 -3.24 -4.44
C ASN A 138 -1.76 -2.30 -4.34
N VAL A 139 -1.09 -2.24 -3.18
CA VAL A 139 0.22 -1.56 -3.01
C VAL A 139 1.40 -2.29 -3.67
N GLY A 140 1.18 -3.46 -4.30
CA GLY A 140 2.23 -4.17 -5.06
C GLY A 140 2.96 -5.30 -4.32
N LYS A 141 2.42 -5.80 -3.20
CA LYS A 141 2.97 -6.94 -2.42
C LYS A 141 3.26 -8.18 -3.27
N SER A 142 2.28 -8.69 -4.02
CA SER A 142 2.46 -9.90 -4.83
C SER A 142 3.41 -9.69 -6.02
N THR A 143 3.51 -8.46 -6.54
CA THR A 143 4.55 -8.11 -7.52
C THR A 143 5.92 -8.18 -6.88
N LEU A 144 6.09 -7.59 -5.69
CA LEU A 144 7.34 -7.62 -4.93
C LEU A 144 7.78 -9.06 -4.63
N VAL A 145 6.88 -9.92 -4.13
CA VAL A 145 7.17 -11.36 -3.89
C VAL A 145 7.71 -12.03 -5.14
N ASN A 146 7.01 -11.89 -6.28
CA ASN A 146 7.42 -12.54 -7.52
C ASN A 146 8.77 -12.03 -8.03
N THR A 147 9.02 -10.72 -7.98
CA THR A 147 10.27 -10.13 -8.46
C THR A 147 11.44 -10.42 -7.51
N MET A 148 11.23 -10.38 -6.19
CA MET A 148 12.26 -10.80 -5.22
C MET A 148 12.62 -12.27 -5.40
N ARG A 149 11.62 -13.14 -5.59
CA ARG A 149 11.86 -14.57 -5.86
C ARG A 149 12.65 -14.77 -7.15
N GLU A 150 12.32 -14.03 -8.20
CA GLU A 150 13.05 -14.05 -9.46
C GLU A 150 14.51 -13.62 -9.29
N VAL A 151 14.78 -12.59 -8.48
CA VAL A 151 16.13 -12.08 -8.25
C VAL A 151 16.94 -13.01 -7.33
N GLY A 152 16.36 -13.44 -6.21
CA GLY A 152 17.09 -14.18 -5.16
C GLY A 152 17.28 -15.67 -5.42
N LEU A 153 16.46 -16.29 -6.28
CA LEU A 153 16.68 -17.69 -6.69
C LEU A 153 17.46 -17.82 -8.00
N ARG A 154 17.86 -16.71 -8.62
CA ARG A 154 18.63 -16.77 -9.86
C ARG A 154 20.06 -17.20 -9.53
N ASP A 155 20.46 -18.31 -10.13
CA ASP A 155 21.84 -18.79 -10.07
C ASP A 155 22.76 -17.81 -10.83
N PRO A 156 23.79 -17.23 -10.19
CA PRO A 156 24.76 -16.37 -10.85
C PRO A 156 25.53 -17.05 -12.00
N GLU A 157 25.68 -18.37 -11.93
CA GLU A 157 26.46 -19.19 -12.88
C GLU A 157 25.63 -19.63 -14.10
N GLN A 158 24.29 -19.66 -14.00
CA GLN A 158 23.39 -20.06 -15.09
C GLN A 158 22.79 -18.86 -15.84
N LYS A 159 23.62 -17.88 -16.23
CA LYS A 159 23.14 -16.71 -16.99
C LYS A 159 22.62 -17.07 -18.39
N ASP A 160 23.11 -18.15 -18.98
CA ASP A 160 22.88 -18.56 -20.37
C ASP A 160 21.91 -19.76 -20.54
N ALA A 161 21.19 -20.15 -19.48
CA ALA A 161 20.21 -21.23 -19.59
C ALA A 161 19.01 -20.83 -20.46
N ILE A 162 18.58 -21.72 -21.35
CA ILE A 162 17.51 -21.53 -22.36
C ILE A 162 16.15 -21.15 -21.73
N SER A 163 15.94 -21.45 -20.44
CA SER A 163 14.80 -20.97 -19.64
C SER A 163 15.22 -20.63 -18.22
N THR A 164 15.53 -19.35 -17.97
CA THR A 164 15.80 -18.79 -16.63
C THR A 164 14.52 -18.33 -15.91
N LYS A 165 13.33 -18.65 -16.43
CA LYS A 165 12.07 -18.04 -15.98
C LYS A 165 11.54 -18.74 -14.74
N ILE A 166 11.80 -18.13 -13.59
CA ILE A 166 11.26 -18.58 -12.32
C ILE A 166 9.73 -18.43 -12.33
N ARG A 167 9.02 -19.53 -12.02
CA ARG A 167 7.54 -19.57 -12.00
C ARG A 167 6.99 -18.52 -11.02
N LYS A 168 6.00 -17.75 -11.46
CA LYS A 168 5.25 -16.84 -10.58
C LYS A 168 4.42 -17.68 -9.59
N VAL A 169 4.53 -17.32 -8.31
CA VAL A 169 3.88 -18.03 -7.21
C VAL A 169 2.72 -17.23 -6.64
N ALA A 170 2.82 -15.90 -6.64
CA ALA A 170 1.75 -15.02 -6.16
C ALA A 170 0.90 -14.50 -7.33
N LYS A 171 -0.43 -14.56 -7.21
CA LYS A 171 -1.36 -14.00 -8.21
C LYS A 171 -1.32 -12.48 -8.17
N THR A 172 -1.25 -11.83 -9.33
CA THR A 172 -1.21 -10.37 -9.46
C THR A 172 -2.42 -9.86 -10.24
N GLY A 173 -3.07 -8.80 -9.77
CA GLY A 173 -4.19 -8.13 -10.46
C GLY A 173 -4.50 -6.78 -9.83
N GLY A 174 -5.19 -5.90 -10.57
CA GLY A 174 -5.51 -4.54 -10.14
C GLY A 174 -6.76 -4.40 -9.27
N GLN A 175 -7.53 -5.48 -9.08
CA GLN A 175 -8.74 -5.48 -8.26
C GLN A 175 -8.43 -5.95 -6.83
N PRO A 176 -8.95 -5.29 -5.77
CA PRO A 176 -8.77 -5.75 -4.40
C PRO A 176 -9.28 -7.18 -4.18
N GLY A 177 -8.57 -7.97 -3.37
CA GLY A 177 -8.99 -9.34 -3.03
C GLY A 177 -8.58 -10.44 -4.03
N VAL A 178 -7.63 -10.17 -4.94
CA VAL A 178 -7.02 -11.17 -5.83
C VAL A 178 -6.27 -12.25 -5.04
N THR A 179 -5.49 -11.86 -4.04
CA THR A 179 -4.85 -12.78 -3.10
C THR A 179 -5.86 -13.16 -2.01
N ARG A 180 -6.29 -14.44 -1.96
CA ARG A 180 -7.38 -14.91 -1.08
C ARG A 180 -6.94 -15.85 0.04
N SER A 181 -5.71 -16.38 0.01
CA SER A 181 -5.15 -17.28 1.02
C SER A 181 -3.73 -16.88 1.42
N THR A 182 -3.38 -17.12 2.68
CA THR A 182 -2.15 -16.71 3.40
C THR A 182 -1.18 -17.89 3.58
N SER A 183 -1.22 -18.92 2.73
CA SER A 183 -0.91 -20.28 3.20
C SER A 183 0.41 -20.89 2.71
N GLU A 184 1.12 -20.29 1.76
CA GLU A 184 2.35 -20.88 1.25
C GLU A 184 3.55 -20.02 1.66
N ILE A 185 4.47 -20.64 2.39
CA ILE A 185 5.79 -20.07 2.63
C ILE A 185 6.57 -20.15 1.32
N ILE A 186 7.08 -19.02 0.86
CA ILE A 186 7.76 -18.90 -0.42
C ILE A 186 9.24 -18.66 -0.15
N ARG A 187 10.10 -19.52 -0.69
CA ARG A 187 11.55 -19.31 -0.64
C ARG A 187 11.95 -18.22 -1.64
N LEU A 188 12.65 -17.19 -1.16
CA LEU A 188 13.13 -16.03 -1.94
C LEU A 188 14.61 -16.14 -2.31
N SER A 189 15.45 -16.68 -1.42
CA SER A 189 16.88 -16.89 -1.63
C SER A 189 17.32 -18.21 -1.00
N ARG A 190 18.41 -18.79 -1.51
CA ARG A 190 19.03 -20.00 -0.94
C ARG A 190 20.18 -19.70 0.00
N ASP A 191 20.89 -18.60 -0.23
CA ASP A 191 22.03 -18.16 0.57
C ASP A 191 22.00 -16.63 0.74
N PRO A 192 21.72 -16.11 1.96
CA PRO A 192 21.14 -16.86 3.09
C PRO A 192 19.76 -17.42 2.73
N ASP A 193 19.30 -18.43 3.48
CA ASP A 193 17.96 -18.99 3.26
C ASP A 193 16.89 -17.97 3.69
N LEU A 194 16.15 -17.43 2.73
CA LEU A 194 15.12 -16.42 2.96
C LEU A 194 13.76 -17.01 2.62
N MET A 195 12.86 -17.04 3.59
CA MET A 195 11.49 -17.52 3.43
C MET A 195 10.50 -16.41 3.69
N VAL A 196 9.45 -16.26 2.87
CA VAL A 196 8.43 -15.22 3.05
C VAL A 196 7.03 -15.79 3.12
N TYR A 197 6.24 -15.30 4.07
CA TYR A 197 4.80 -15.47 4.08
C TYR A 197 4.15 -14.39 3.21
N ASP A 198 3.51 -14.78 2.10
CA ASP A 198 2.65 -13.85 1.35
C ASP A 198 1.30 -13.70 2.06
N THR A 199 0.87 -12.45 2.24
CA THR A 199 -0.41 -12.13 2.88
C THR A 199 -1.32 -11.34 1.96
N PRO A 200 -2.65 -11.58 2.00
CA PRO A 200 -3.60 -10.75 1.31
C PRO A 200 -3.49 -9.33 1.86
N GLY A 201 -3.82 -8.33 1.03
CA GLY A 201 -3.88 -6.96 1.52
C GLY A 201 -4.88 -6.83 2.66
N ILE A 202 -4.42 -6.33 3.80
CA ILE A 202 -5.27 -6.07 4.95
C ILE A 202 -5.63 -4.59 4.92
N PHE A 203 -6.91 -4.32 4.65
CA PHE A 203 -7.47 -2.97 4.69
C PHE A 203 -7.64 -2.50 6.16
N LEU A 204 -7.90 -1.22 6.41
CA LEU A 204 -8.27 -0.75 7.76
C LEU A 204 -9.76 -1.03 8.05
N PRO A 205 -10.15 -1.27 9.32
CA PRO A 205 -11.54 -1.44 9.76
C PRO A 205 -12.46 -0.33 9.31
N THR A 206 -11.99 0.90 9.45
CA THR A 206 -12.64 2.13 9.06
C THR A 206 -11.55 3.05 8.55
N VAL A 207 -11.80 3.82 7.50
CA VAL A 207 -10.90 4.92 7.13
C VAL A 207 -11.27 6.16 7.94
N LYS A 208 -10.31 7.08 8.04
CA LYS A 208 -10.45 8.29 8.86
C LYS A 208 -11.55 9.23 8.34
N ASP A 209 -11.53 9.52 7.05
CA ASP A 209 -12.36 10.54 6.41
C ASP A 209 -12.58 10.26 4.91
N ALA A 210 -13.44 11.07 4.28
CA ALA A 210 -13.80 10.94 2.87
C ALA A 210 -12.61 11.15 1.93
N GLU A 211 -11.69 12.07 2.27
CA GLU A 211 -10.48 12.35 1.50
C GLU A 211 -9.54 11.13 1.48
N THR A 212 -9.36 10.47 2.62
CA THR A 212 -8.64 9.20 2.71
C THR A 212 -9.31 8.13 1.86
N MET A 213 -10.65 8.04 1.86
CA MET A 213 -11.38 7.09 1.03
C MET A 213 -11.17 7.35 -0.47
N LEU A 214 -11.27 8.60 -0.90
CA LEU A 214 -11.02 9.03 -2.29
C LEU A 214 -9.59 8.72 -2.72
N THR A 215 -8.61 9.04 -1.87
CA THR A 215 -7.19 8.73 -2.08
C THR A 215 -6.97 7.22 -2.28
N LEU A 216 -7.55 6.41 -1.40
CA LEU A 216 -7.49 4.94 -1.50
C LEU A 216 -8.22 4.43 -2.76
N GLY A 217 -9.28 5.10 -3.20
CA GLY A 217 -9.95 4.86 -4.48
C GLY A 217 -9.05 5.13 -5.69
N LEU A 218 -8.32 6.26 -5.70
CA LEU A 218 -7.42 6.64 -6.80
C LEU A 218 -6.26 5.65 -6.99
N ILE A 219 -5.72 5.11 -5.90
CA ILE A 219 -4.66 4.09 -5.98
C ILE A 219 -5.20 2.67 -6.18
N GLY A 220 -6.52 2.50 -6.15
CA GLY A 220 -7.21 1.22 -6.35
C GLY A 220 -7.18 0.29 -5.14
N CYS A 221 -7.00 0.78 -3.92
CA CYS A 221 -7.10 -0.04 -2.70
C CYS A 221 -8.54 -0.45 -2.37
N VAL A 222 -9.52 0.30 -2.88
CA VAL A 222 -10.96 0.11 -2.67
C VAL A 222 -11.61 -0.35 -3.97
N HIS A 223 -12.66 -1.15 -3.87
CA HIS A 223 -13.40 -1.62 -5.06
C HIS A 223 -14.15 -0.45 -5.72
N ASP A 224 -14.22 -0.44 -7.05
CA ASP A 224 -14.72 0.70 -7.82
C ASP A 224 -16.20 1.04 -7.54
N SER A 225 -16.97 0.13 -6.93
CA SER A 225 -18.37 0.34 -6.56
C SER A 225 -18.61 1.17 -5.29
N PHE A 226 -17.57 1.53 -4.54
CA PHE A 226 -17.73 2.23 -3.25
C PHE A 226 -17.84 3.74 -3.38
N ILE A 227 -17.37 4.30 -4.50
CA ILE A 227 -17.24 5.73 -4.72
C ILE A 227 -17.83 6.02 -6.09
N ASP A 228 -18.63 7.08 -6.17
CA ASP A 228 -19.11 7.57 -7.44
C ASP A 228 -17.92 7.92 -8.36
N PRO A 229 -17.87 7.41 -9.61
CA PRO A 229 -16.76 7.66 -10.50
C PRO A 229 -16.52 9.14 -10.81
N VAL A 230 -17.57 9.96 -10.91
CA VAL A 230 -17.47 11.39 -11.22
C VAL A 230 -16.87 12.13 -10.02
N ILE A 231 -17.30 11.81 -8.80
CA ILE A 231 -16.68 12.36 -7.58
C ILE A 231 -15.19 12.01 -7.52
N LEU A 232 -14.84 10.75 -7.81
CA LEU A 232 -13.44 10.32 -7.79
C LEU A 232 -12.60 10.99 -8.89
N ALA A 233 -13.20 11.21 -10.08
CA ALA A 233 -12.59 11.94 -11.18
C ALA A 233 -12.37 13.42 -10.85
N ASP A 234 -13.32 14.05 -10.14
CA ASP A 234 -13.20 15.43 -9.67
C ASP A 234 -12.14 15.57 -8.57
N TYR A 235 -12.09 14.62 -7.63
CA TYR A 235 -11.04 14.60 -6.61
C TYR A 235 -9.64 14.47 -7.23
N LEU A 236 -9.52 13.66 -8.29
CA LEU A 236 -8.28 13.59 -9.07
C LEU A 236 -7.93 14.95 -9.68
N LEU A 237 -8.86 15.62 -10.36
CA LEU A 237 -8.61 16.96 -10.90
C LEU A 237 -8.18 17.95 -9.80
N PHE A 238 -8.86 17.93 -8.66
CA PHE A 238 -8.55 18.74 -7.48
C PHE A 238 -7.09 18.56 -7.04
N VAL A 239 -6.66 17.32 -6.75
CA VAL A 239 -5.29 17.08 -6.26
C VAL A 239 -4.23 17.37 -7.31
N LEU A 240 -4.54 17.22 -8.61
CA LEU A 240 -3.62 17.58 -9.69
C LEU A 240 -3.42 19.09 -9.79
N ASN A 241 -4.48 19.88 -9.67
CA ASN A 241 -4.39 21.35 -9.68
C ASN A 241 -3.58 21.88 -8.47
N LEU A 242 -3.64 21.21 -7.31
CA LEU A 242 -2.81 21.55 -6.15
C LEU A 242 -1.32 21.27 -6.37
N GLN A 243 -0.98 20.28 -7.21
CA GLN A 243 0.40 19.93 -7.55
C GLN A 243 0.96 20.79 -8.69
N ASP A 244 0.12 21.11 -9.67
CA ASP A 244 0.47 21.93 -10.83
C ASP A 244 -0.75 22.77 -11.29
N PRO A 245 -0.83 24.05 -10.85
CA PRO A 245 -1.92 24.95 -11.23
C PRO A 245 -1.98 25.31 -12.72
N SER A 246 -0.94 25.01 -13.51
CA SER A 246 -0.90 25.39 -14.93
C SER A 246 -1.83 24.57 -15.82
N GLY A 247 -2.33 23.43 -15.34
CA GLY A 247 -3.15 22.49 -16.12
C GLY A 247 -2.33 21.57 -17.04
N LYS A 248 -1.00 21.65 -17.00
CA LYS A 248 -0.09 20.82 -17.82
C LYS A 248 -0.34 19.31 -17.68
N LEU A 249 -0.80 18.86 -16.52
CA LEU A 249 -1.07 17.44 -16.23
C LEU A 249 -2.26 16.86 -17.03
N TYR A 250 -3.11 17.70 -17.60
CA TYR A 250 -4.22 17.31 -18.47
C TYR A 250 -4.23 18.10 -19.79
N SER A 251 -3.08 18.66 -20.19
CA SER A 251 -2.99 19.51 -21.38
C SER A 251 -3.21 18.78 -22.71
N ALA A 252 -3.19 17.44 -22.68
CA ALA A 252 -3.57 16.62 -23.83
C ALA A 252 -5.06 16.76 -24.20
N TYR A 253 -5.88 17.26 -23.27
CA TYR A 253 -7.33 17.41 -23.41
C TYR A 253 -7.76 18.88 -23.40
N MET A 254 -7.07 19.76 -22.67
CA MET A 254 -7.42 21.18 -22.52
C MET A 254 -6.19 22.07 -22.69
N ASP A 255 -6.39 23.26 -23.26
CA ASP A 255 -5.34 24.28 -23.45
C ASP A 255 -5.19 25.23 -22.26
N ARG A 256 -6.11 25.15 -21.30
CA ARG A 256 -6.15 25.96 -20.08
C ARG A 256 -6.53 25.12 -18.86
N PRO A 257 -6.13 25.52 -17.65
CA PRO A 257 -6.56 24.86 -16.42
C PRO A 257 -8.05 25.08 -16.12
N THR A 258 -8.66 24.14 -15.40
CA THR A 258 -10.06 24.21 -14.96
C THR A 258 -10.25 23.57 -13.58
N ASN A 259 -11.27 24.04 -12.85
CA ASN A 259 -11.80 23.38 -11.66
C ASN A 259 -13.09 22.60 -11.95
N ASP A 260 -13.62 22.68 -13.17
CA ASP A 260 -14.85 22.00 -13.58
C ASP A 260 -14.52 20.63 -14.18
N ILE A 261 -14.88 19.58 -13.45
CA ILE A 261 -14.70 18.21 -13.91
C ILE A 261 -15.53 17.91 -15.18
N TYR A 262 -16.71 18.49 -15.34
CA TYR A 262 -17.57 18.24 -16.49
C TYR A 262 -16.98 18.85 -17.77
N GLU A 263 -16.32 20.01 -17.66
CA GLU A 263 -15.56 20.60 -18.75
C GLU A 263 -14.40 19.69 -19.18
N LEU A 264 -13.61 19.17 -18.22
CA LEU A 264 -12.51 18.26 -18.51
C LEU A 264 -13.02 16.95 -19.14
N MET A 265 -14.06 16.35 -18.57
CA MET A 265 -14.64 15.11 -19.09
C MET A 265 -15.21 15.28 -20.51
N TYR A 266 -15.87 16.39 -20.79
CA TYR A 266 -16.34 16.70 -22.15
C TYR A 266 -15.17 16.74 -23.15
N ASN A 267 -14.06 17.39 -22.80
CA ASN A 267 -12.87 17.46 -23.65
C ASN A 267 -12.15 16.12 -23.80
N ILE A 268 -12.15 15.27 -22.76
CA ILE A 268 -11.69 13.89 -22.85
C ILE A 268 -12.57 13.10 -23.82
N ALA A 269 -13.90 13.19 -23.72
CA ALA A 269 -14.84 12.52 -24.61
C ALA A 269 -14.68 12.97 -26.07
N LYS A 270 -14.48 14.29 -26.29
CA LYS A 270 -14.16 14.88 -27.60
C LYS A 270 -12.88 14.29 -28.17
N LYS A 271 -11.79 14.27 -27.40
CA LYS A 271 -10.50 13.72 -27.84
C LYS A 271 -10.57 12.24 -28.17
N ARG A 272 -11.46 11.51 -27.50
CA ARG A 272 -11.69 10.07 -27.69
C ARG A 272 -12.68 9.74 -28.80
N ASN A 273 -13.28 10.75 -29.45
CA ASN A 273 -14.36 10.58 -30.43
C ASN A 273 -15.56 9.78 -29.89
N THR A 274 -15.91 9.98 -28.61
CA THR A 274 -17.05 9.32 -27.95
C THR A 274 -18.21 10.25 -27.64
N LEU A 275 -18.22 11.46 -28.21
CA LEU A 275 -19.39 12.35 -28.17
C LEU A 275 -20.48 11.83 -29.10
N LYS A 276 -21.74 11.90 -28.66
CA LYS A 276 -22.91 11.69 -29.49
C LYS A 276 -23.18 12.92 -30.38
N LYS A 277 -24.07 12.77 -31.36
CA LYS A 277 -24.44 13.84 -32.30
C LYS A 277 -25.05 15.07 -31.60
N ASP A 278 -25.72 14.87 -30.48
CA ASP A 278 -26.30 15.91 -29.63
C ASP A 278 -25.28 16.55 -28.67
N GLY A 279 -24.01 16.13 -28.70
CA GLY A 279 -22.96 16.61 -27.81
C GLY A 279 -22.89 15.90 -26.45
N SER A 280 -23.80 14.98 -26.14
CA SER A 280 -23.77 14.20 -24.90
C SER A 280 -22.72 13.07 -24.92
N TYR A 281 -22.33 12.56 -23.76
CA TYR A 281 -21.40 11.45 -23.62
C TYR A 281 -21.71 10.57 -22.39
N ASP A 282 -21.10 9.39 -22.32
CA ASP A 282 -21.16 8.53 -21.14
C ASP A 282 -20.26 9.11 -20.03
N GLU A 283 -20.85 9.89 -19.13
CA GLU A 283 -20.14 10.55 -18.03
C GLU A 283 -19.40 9.56 -17.13
N LEU A 284 -20.07 8.47 -16.73
CA LEU A 284 -19.47 7.45 -15.87
C LEU A 284 -18.31 6.75 -16.57
N GLY A 285 -18.47 6.37 -17.84
CA GLY A 285 -17.41 5.75 -18.63
C GLY A 285 -16.19 6.65 -18.79
N ILE A 286 -16.39 7.95 -19.00
CA ILE A 286 -15.30 8.93 -19.13
C ILE A 286 -14.62 9.21 -17.80
N ALA A 287 -15.37 9.34 -16.71
CA ALA A 287 -14.82 9.47 -15.36
C ALA A 287 -13.94 8.26 -14.98
N ILE A 288 -14.44 7.04 -15.23
CA ILE A 288 -13.69 5.79 -15.04
C ILE A 288 -12.44 5.77 -15.91
N HIS A 289 -12.54 6.19 -17.16
CA HIS A 289 -11.40 6.28 -18.06
C HIS A 289 -10.33 7.22 -17.51
N TRP A 290 -10.71 8.44 -17.13
CA TRP A 290 -9.85 9.46 -16.56
C TRP A 290 -9.10 8.94 -15.33
N VAL A 291 -9.84 8.42 -14.35
CA VAL A 291 -9.24 7.84 -13.13
C VAL A 291 -8.30 6.69 -13.46
N ASN A 292 -8.64 5.82 -14.41
CA ASN A 292 -7.81 4.68 -14.78
C ASN A 292 -6.47 5.05 -15.43
N LEU A 293 -6.39 6.19 -16.13
CA LEU A 293 -5.12 6.69 -16.67
C LEU A 293 -4.10 6.90 -15.56
N TRP A 294 -4.53 7.45 -14.43
CA TRP A 294 -3.70 7.74 -13.26
C TRP A 294 -3.55 6.54 -12.32
N LYS A 295 -4.62 5.78 -12.10
CA LYS A 295 -4.63 4.57 -11.26
C LYS A 295 -3.65 3.52 -11.80
N GLN A 296 -3.71 3.24 -13.10
CA GLN A 296 -2.88 2.24 -13.79
C GLN A 296 -1.55 2.81 -14.28
N ALA A 297 -1.48 4.13 -14.49
CA ALA A 297 -0.31 4.86 -14.95
C ALA A 297 0.37 4.23 -16.17
N LYS A 298 -0.41 3.99 -17.23
CA LYS A 298 0.07 3.33 -18.47
C LYS A 298 1.17 4.10 -19.22
N SER A 299 1.44 5.35 -18.84
CA SER A 299 2.48 6.21 -19.41
C SER A 299 3.17 7.00 -18.30
N LYS A 300 4.44 7.36 -18.54
CA LYS A 300 5.26 8.16 -17.62
C LYS A 300 4.70 9.56 -17.36
N GLN A 301 3.71 10.02 -18.11
CA GLN A 301 3.06 11.31 -17.87
C GLN A 301 2.08 11.28 -16.68
N TYR A 302 1.56 10.10 -16.33
CA TYR A 302 0.58 9.95 -15.26
C TYR A 302 1.27 9.63 -13.93
N LYS A 303 1.94 10.64 -13.37
CA LYS A 303 2.63 10.56 -12.08
C LYS A 303 2.15 11.65 -11.15
N GLY A 304 1.89 11.31 -9.90
CA GLY A 304 1.38 12.28 -8.93
C GLY A 304 1.34 11.75 -7.51
N LEU A 305 0.98 12.65 -6.61
CA LEU A 305 0.57 12.37 -5.24
C LEU A 305 -0.94 12.52 -5.13
N PHE A 306 -1.57 11.72 -4.29
CA PHE A 306 -3.02 11.74 -4.07
C PHE A 306 -3.38 11.99 -2.60
N ASP A 307 -2.41 11.90 -1.68
CA ASP A 307 -2.57 12.36 -0.31
C ASP A 307 -2.35 13.88 -0.23
N LEU A 308 -3.37 14.63 0.22
CA LEU A 308 -3.25 16.08 0.46
C LEU A 308 -2.11 16.41 1.44
N THR A 309 -2.03 15.63 2.51
CA THR A 309 -1.00 15.76 3.53
C THR A 309 0.42 15.58 2.97
N ALA A 310 0.60 14.70 1.99
CA ALA A 310 1.88 14.52 1.32
C ALA A 310 2.16 15.65 0.30
N ILE A 311 1.12 16.15 -0.38
CA ILE A 311 1.21 17.30 -1.30
C ILE A 311 1.66 18.56 -0.55
N MET A 312 1.16 18.77 0.67
CA MET A 312 1.53 19.89 1.54
C MET A 312 2.92 19.76 2.18
N GLU A 313 3.67 18.68 1.91
CA GLU A 313 5.01 18.40 2.48
C GLU A 313 5.06 18.56 4.00
N LEU A 314 4.17 17.90 4.76
CA LEU A 314 4.17 17.97 6.22
C LEU A 314 5.56 17.80 6.84
N ASP A 315 5.81 18.61 7.86
CA ASP A 315 6.95 18.46 8.76
C ASP A 315 6.84 17.18 9.61
N GLU A 316 7.92 16.88 10.33
CA GLU A 316 8.05 15.65 11.12
C GLU A 316 7.04 15.56 12.27
N GLU A 317 6.80 16.69 12.96
CA GLU A 317 5.88 16.78 14.09
C GLU A 317 4.45 16.47 13.63
N LYS A 318 3.96 17.19 12.62
CA LYS A 318 2.61 16.95 12.09
C LYS A 318 2.46 15.57 11.49
N PHE A 319 3.49 15.02 10.84
CA PHE A 319 3.44 13.64 10.36
C PHE A 319 3.26 12.66 11.53
N SER A 320 4.00 12.86 12.61
CA SER A 320 3.89 12.04 13.82
C SER A 320 2.51 12.16 14.46
N ASP A 321 1.97 13.38 14.54
CA ASP A 321 0.63 13.63 15.06
C ASP A 321 -0.46 12.93 14.24
N VAL A 322 -0.37 12.98 12.91
CA VAL A 322 -1.32 12.28 12.03
C VAL A 322 -1.31 10.77 12.31
N ILE A 323 -0.13 10.17 12.48
CA ILE A 323 -0.01 8.74 12.78
C ILE A 323 -0.51 8.42 14.20
N ASN A 324 -0.23 9.27 15.19
CA ASN A 324 -0.67 9.08 16.57
C ASN A 324 -2.19 9.19 16.72
N LEU A 325 -2.81 10.20 16.11
CA LEU A 325 -4.26 10.36 16.06
C LEU A 325 -4.92 9.15 15.39
N GLU A 326 -4.32 8.61 14.33
CA GLU A 326 -4.82 7.42 13.66
C GLU A 326 -4.70 6.17 14.56
N ARG A 327 -3.62 6.04 15.34
CA ARG A 327 -3.46 4.96 16.34
C ARG A 327 -4.54 5.04 17.42
N GLU A 328 -4.81 6.24 17.95
CA GLU A 328 -5.87 6.45 18.95
C GLU A 328 -7.25 6.09 18.38
N ARG A 329 -7.58 6.60 17.20
CA ARG A 329 -8.84 6.32 16.50
C ARG A 329 -9.05 4.83 16.29
N ILE A 330 -8.03 4.14 15.77
CA ILE A 330 -8.08 2.69 15.54
C ILE A 330 -8.12 1.92 16.86
N GLY A 331 -7.48 2.43 17.91
CA GLY A 331 -7.51 1.90 19.26
C GLY A 331 -8.92 1.72 19.81
N LEU A 332 -9.83 2.64 19.49
CA LEU A 332 -11.23 2.64 19.92
C LEU A 332 -12.13 1.68 19.13
N THR A 333 -11.62 1.06 18.06
CA THR A 333 -12.44 0.19 17.20
C THR A 333 -12.71 -1.17 17.84
N LYS A 334 -13.90 -1.73 17.58
CA LYS A 334 -14.26 -3.11 17.98
C LYS A 334 -13.27 -4.16 17.42
N VAL A 335 -12.65 -3.89 16.27
CA VAL A 335 -11.63 -4.78 15.70
C VAL A 335 -10.38 -4.80 16.55
N ASN A 336 -9.89 -3.63 16.97
CA ASN A 336 -8.75 -3.56 17.88
C ASN A 336 -9.05 -4.22 19.23
N GLN A 337 -10.24 -4.03 19.80
CA GLN A 337 -10.63 -4.71 21.04
C GLN A 337 -10.56 -6.23 20.91
N LYS A 338 -11.08 -6.80 19.82
CA LYS A 338 -10.97 -8.25 19.56
C LYS A 338 -9.54 -8.73 19.42
N LEU A 339 -8.64 -7.91 18.86
CA LEU A 339 -7.22 -8.23 18.80
C LEU A 339 -6.56 -8.18 20.18
N VAL A 340 -6.95 -7.24 21.05
CA VAL A 340 -6.49 -7.19 22.45
C VAL A 340 -6.96 -8.41 23.22
N ASP A 341 -8.24 -8.76 23.10
CA ASP A 341 -8.81 -9.94 23.76
C ASP A 341 -8.10 -11.22 23.31
N SER A 342 -7.71 -11.25 22.03
CA SER A 342 -6.99 -12.37 21.43
C SER A 342 -5.51 -12.37 21.77
N PHE A 343 -4.75 -11.28 21.71
CA PHE A 343 -3.28 -11.34 21.78
C PHE A 343 -2.66 -10.59 22.97
N GLY A 344 -3.47 -9.92 23.79
CA GLY A 344 -3.00 -9.00 24.82
C GLY A 344 -2.88 -7.56 24.31
N SER A 345 -2.72 -6.60 25.24
CA SER A 345 -2.53 -5.18 24.91
C SER A 345 -1.19 -4.93 24.20
N ASP A 346 -0.17 -5.70 24.55
CA ASP A 346 1.18 -5.69 23.98
C ASP A 346 1.31 -6.48 22.67
N GLY A 347 0.26 -7.21 22.26
CA GLY A 347 0.27 -8.07 21.07
C GLY A 347 1.17 -9.30 21.20
N LEU A 348 1.79 -9.52 22.36
CA LEU A 348 2.88 -10.46 22.57
C LEU A 348 2.50 -11.63 23.46
N SER A 349 1.24 -12.09 23.46
CA SER A 349 0.78 -13.43 23.92
C SER A 349 1.22 -13.93 25.32
N LYS A 350 1.94 -13.13 26.11
CA LYS A 350 2.51 -13.47 27.43
C LYS A 350 1.52 -13.24 28.58
N SER A 351 0.34 -12.67 28.30
CA SER A 351 -0.71 -12.48 29.30
C SER A 351 -1.27 -13.82 29.79
N SER A 352 -1.13 -14.08 31.09
CA SER A 352 -1.74 -15.20 31.83
C SER A 352 -3.28 -15.15 31.86
N HIS A 353 -3.89 -14.05 31.40
CA HIS A 353 -5.33 -13.80 31.44
C HIS A 353 -6.02 -13.85 30.07
N ARG A 354 -5.34 -14.35 29.03
CA ARG A 354 -5.93 -14.51 27.68
C ARG A 354 -7.03 -15.59 27.67
N LYS A 355 -8.24 -15.25 27.22
CA LYS A 355 -9.28 -16.24 26.88
C LYS A 355 -8.90 -16.97 25.58
N ARG A 356 -8.12 -18.04 25.70
CA ARG A 356 -7.66 -18.86 24.55
C ARG A 356 -8.79 -19.73 23.99
N THR A 357 -9.10 -19.57 22.71
CA THR A 357 -9.92 -20.51 21.94
C THR A 357 -9.14 -21.79 21.62
N GLY A 358 -9.83 -22.85 21.17
CA GLY A 358 -9.16 -24.09 20.73
C GLY A 358 -8.16 -23.86 19.60
N LYS A 359 -8.47 -22.96 18.65
CA LYS A 359 -7.58 -22.58 17.55
C LYS A 359 -6.35 -21.82 18.03
N ASP A 360 -6.49 -20.99 19.07
CA ASP A 360 -5.34 -20.31 19.67
C ASP A 360 -4.35 -21.31 20.26
N ARG A 361 -4.86 -22.32 20.97
CA ARG A 361 -4.02 -23.36 21.58
C ARG A 361 -3.29 -24.20 20.54
N GLU A 362 -3.96 -24.55 19.44
CA GLU A 362 -3.34 -25.30 18.33
C GLU A 362 -2.20 -24.50 17.67
N ALA A 363 -2.41 -23.21 17.41
CA ALA A 363 -1.38 -22.33 16.88
C ALA A 363 -0.21 -22.15 17.86
N ASP A 364 -0.49 -22.00 19.15
CA ASP A 364 0.53 -21.90 20.19
C ASP A 364 1.38 -23.19 20.29
N MET A 365 0.75 -24.37 20.21
CA MET A 365 1.47 -25.65 20.17
C MET A 365 2.36 -25.77 18.93
N LYS A 366 1.85 -25.39 17.76
CA LYS A 366 2.65 -25.35 16.53
C LYS A 366 3.85 -24.42 16.67
N ASN A 367 3.66 -23.25 17.27
CA ASN A 367 4.73 -22.29 17.53
C ASN A 367 5.77 -22.80 18.55
N ARG A 368 5.36 -23.57 19.56
CA ARG A 368 6.30 -24.20 20.51
C ARG A 368 7.19 -25.24 19.82
N LEU A 369 6.62 -26.07 18.96
CA LEU A 369 7.36 -27.05 18.15
C LEU A 369 8.35 -26.40 17.17
N PHE A 370 8.15 -25.12 16.81
CA PHE A 370 9.08 -24.38 15.96
C PHE A 370 10.25 -23.72 16.71
N LYS A 371 10.13 -23.58 18.04
CA LYS A 371 11.17 -22.95 18.89
C LYS A 371 12.09 -23.97 19.56
N LEU A 372 11.68 -25.23 19.59
CA LEU A 372 12.51 -26.41 19.87
C LEU A 372 13.18 -26.83 18.57
#